data_AF-A0A0D8X847-F1
#
_entry.id   AF-A0A0D8X847-F1
#
_cell.length_a   1.000
_cell.length_b   1.000
_cell.length_c   1.000
_cell.angle_alpha   90.00
_cell.angle_beta   90.00
_cell.angle_gamma   90.00
#
_symmetry.space_group_name_H-M   'P 1'
#
loop_
_entity.id
_entity.type
_entity.pdbx_description
1 polymer ?
#
loop_
_entity_poly.entity_id
_entity_poly.type
_entity_poly.pdbx_seq_one_letter_code
_entity_poly.pdbx_strand_id
1 'polypeptide(L)'
;MACGVNGNGRITTIGKLAYKYKGAGKSVMLVACDTFRAAASEQLNIWAGRPGCSIVTGEYGSDSASAYRAVNQPMKDNIDVFLIDT
;
A
#
# COMPACT_ATOMS: atom_id res chain seq x y z
N MET A 1 4.66 8.46 -0.04
CA MET A 1 5.26 7.68 -1.14
C MET A 1 6.60 7.14 -0.67
N ALA A 2 6.77 5.82 -0.64
CA ALA A 2 8.07 5.21 -0.32
C ALA A 2 8.75 4.79 -1.62
N CYS A 3 9.94 5.34 -1.90
CA CYS A 3 10.71 5.08 -3.11
C CYS A 3 12.12 4.59 -2.73
N GLY A 4 12.75 3.73 -3.54
CA GLY A 4 14.10 3.22 -3.29
C GLY A 4 14.53 2.08 -4.23
N VAL A 5 15.54 1.29 -3.83
CA VAL A 5 16.01 0.09 -4.54
C VAL A 5 15.44 -1.19 -3.93
N ASN A 6 15.27 -2.26 -4.73
CA ASN A 6 14.70 -3.52 -4.24
C ASN A 6 15.54 -4.07 -3.07
N GLY A 7 14.89 -4.54 -2.00
CA GLY A 7 15.56 -5.12 -0.82
C GLY A 7 15.89 -4.13 0.32
N ASN A 8 15.58 -2.84 0.20
CA ASN A 8 15.87 -1.83 1.25
C ASN A 8 14.86 -1.78 2.42
N GLY A 9 13.92 -2.73 2.50
CA GLY A 9 12.91 -2.77 3.57
C GLY A 9 11.74 -1.80 3.41
N ARG A 10 11.42 -1.37 2.18
CA ARG A 10 10.25 -0.51 1.87
C ARG A 10 8.92 -1.07 2.39
N ILE A 11 8.57 -2.29 2.03
CA ILE A 11 7.33 -2.97 2.48
C ILE A 11 7.25 -2.99 4.01
N THR A 12 8.36 -3.31 4.69
CA THR A 12 8.42 -3.35 6.16
C THR A 12 8.21 -1.96 6.77
N THR A 13 8.79 -0.92 6.16
CA THR A 13 8.62 0.47 6.61
C THR A 13 7.17 0.92 6.45
N ILE A 14 6.56 0.62 5.30
CA ILE A 14 5.16 0.91 5.02
C ILE A 14 4.25 0.21 6.04
N GLY A 15 4.47 -1.08 6.31
CA GLY A 15 3.69 -1.81 7.31
C GLY A 15 3.80 -1.24 8.74
N LYS A 16 5.00 -0.82 9.15
CA LYS A 16 5.21 -0.15 10.45
C LYS A 16 4.47 1.19 10.53
N LEU A 17 4.53 1.99 9.46
CA LEU A 17 3.80 3.26 9.39
C LEU A 17 2.29 3.04 9.42
N ALA A 18 1.79 2.05 8.68
CA ALA A 18 0.37 1.69 8.67
C ALA A 18 -0.14 1.34 10.07
N TYR A 19 0.62 0.50 10.79
CA TYR A 19 0.31 0.14 12.18
C TYR A 19 0.31 1.37 13.10
N LYS A 20 1.33 2.24 12.99
CA LYS A 20 1.44 3.46 13.79
C LYS A 20 0.25 4.41 13.56
N TYR A 21 -0.14 4.64 12.32
CA TYR A 21 -1.26 5.53 11.98
C TYR A 21 -2.61 4.94 12.40
N LYS A 22 -2.84 3.64 12.21
CA LYS A 22 -4.04 2.98 12.74
C LYS A 22 -4.13 3.05 14.26
N GLY A 23 -3.02 2.85 14.96
CA GLY A 23 -2.95 3.03 16.42
C GLY A 23 -3.25 4.47 16.88
N ALA A 24 -3.03 5.46 16.02
CA ALA A 24 -3.42 6.85 16.25
C ALA A 24 -4.87 7.17 15.85
N GLY A 25 -5.69 6.16 15.53
CA GLY A 25 -7.09 6.32 15.13
C GLY A 25 -7.30 6.83 13.70
N LYS A 26 -6.26 6.82 12.86
CA LYS A 26 -6.33 7.27 11.47
C LYS A 26 -6.83 6.19 10.53
N SER A 27 -7.61 6.58 9.53
CA SER A 27 -7.96 5.70 8.41
C SER A 27 -6.77 5.62 7.44
N VAL A 28 -6.29 4.40 7.17
CA VAL A 28 -5.07 4.16 6.38
C VAL A 28 -5.39 3.26 5.19
N MET A 29 -4.95 3.68 4.01
CA MET A 29 -5.00 2.89 2.78
C MET A 29 -3.59 2.62 2.26
N LEU A 30 -3.33 1.35 1.93
CA LEU A 30 -2.11 0.85 1.33
C LEU A 30 -2.33 0.66 -0.17
N VAL A 31 -1.30 0.94 -0.98
CA VAL A 31 -1.38 0.83 -2.43
C VAL A 31 -0.14 0.09 -2.93
N ALA A 32 -0.35 -1.08 -3.53
CA ALA A 32 0.71 -1.85 -4.18
C ALA A 32 0.81 -1.45 -5.66
N CYS A 33 1.86 -0.70 -5.99
CA CYS A 33 2.22 -0.35 -7.36
C CYS A 33 3.40 -1.18 -7.91
N ASP A 34 4.04 -2.04 -7.11
CA ASP A 34 5.00 -3.06 -7.58
C ASP A 34 4.23 -4.23 -8.22
N THR A 35 3.68 -4.00 -9.41
CA THR A 35 2.88 -4.97 -10.19
C THR A 35 3.73 -6.03 -10.89
N PHE A 36 5.05 -5.84 -10.93
CA PHE A 36 5.99 -6.77 -11.57
C PHE A 36 6.42 -7.90 -10.62
N ARG A 37 6.25 -7.73 -9.31
CA ARG A 37 6.62 -8.72 -8.30
C ARG A 37 5.39 -9.16 -7.53
N ALA A 38 4.78 -10.29 -7.94
CA ALA A 38 3.62 -10.88 -7.27
C ALA A 38 3.83 -11.02 -5.74
N ALA A 39 5.02 -11.42 -5.32
CA ALA A 39 5.39 -11.55 -3.92
C ALA A 39 5.39 -10.22 -3.15
N ALA A 40 5.62 -9.07 -3.79
CA ALA A 40 5.59 -7.76 -3.15
C ALA A 40 4.15 -7.40 -2.74
N SER A 41 3.19 -7.58 -3.63
CA SER A 41 1.75 -7.38 -3.36
C SER A 41 1.25 -8.29 -2.25
N GLU A 42 1.63 -9.58 -2.26
CA GLU A 42 1.27 -10.54 -1.22
C GLU A 42 1.83 -10.14 0.15
N GLN A 43 3.11 -9.74 0.21
CA GLN A 43 3.73 -9.24 1.43
C GLN A 43 3.04 -7.98 1.96
N LEU A 44 2.71 -7.02 1.09
CA LEU A 44 2.01 -5.81 1.49
C LEU A 44 0.60 -6.11 2.01
N ASN A 45 -0.09 -7.09 1.44
CA ASN A 45 -1.41 -7.53 1.90
C ASN A 45 -1.36 -8.13 3.32
N ILE A 46 -0.34 -8.93 3.62
CA ILE A 46 -0.11 -9.44 5.00
C ILE A 46 0.10 -8.28 5.97
N TRP A 47 0.86 -7.25 5.58
CA TRP A 47 1.07 -6.06 6.41
C TRP A 47 -0.17 -5.20 6.56
N ALA A 48 -1.04 -5.15 5.55
CA ALA A 48 -2.34 -4.46 5.61
C ALA A 48 -3.31 -5.16 6.57
N GLY A 49 -3.37 -6.50 6.52
CA GLY A 49 -4.27 -7.30 7.32
C GLY A 49 -4.00 -7.21 8.83
N ARG A 50 -2.74 -7.07 9.24
CA ARG A 50 -2.36 -6.99 10.67
C ARG A 50 -3.05 -5.85 11.44
N PRO A 51 -3.00 -4.58 10.99
CA PRO A 51 -3.72 -3.47 11.61
C PRO A 51 -5.15 -3.26 11.06
N GLY A 52 -5.61 -4.09 10.12
CA GLY A 52 -6.90 -3.90 9.45
C GLY A 52 -6.96 -2.64 8.59
N CYS A 53 -5.92 -2.39 7.79
CA CYS A 53 -5.88 -1.32 6.79
C CYS A 53 -6.52 -1.78 5.48
N SER A 54 -7.12 -0.83 4.74
CA SER A 54 -7.54 -1.07 3.36
C SER A 54 -6.31 -1.19 2.46
N ILE A 55 -6.37 -2.06 1.45
CA ILE A 55 -5.31 -2.20 0.45
C ILE A 55 -5.90 -2.22 -0.96
N VAL A 56 -5.21 -1.54 -1.88
CA VAL A 56 -5.47 -1.58 -3.31
C VAL A 56 -4.25 -2.18 -4.00
N THR A 57 -4.46 -3.19 -4.83
CA THR A 57 -3.40 -3.86 -5.59
C THR A 57 -3.75 -3.83 -7.07
N GLY A 58 -2.80 -3.45 -7.94
CA GLY A 58 -2.96 -3.62 -9.38
C GLY A 58 -2.91 -5.09 -9.80
N GLU A 59 -3.41 -5.40 -11.00
CA GLU A 59 -3.23 -6.74 -11.59
C GLU A 59 -1.74 -7.01 -11.85
N TYR A 60 -1.31 -8.26 -11.68
CA TYR A 60 0.07 -8.65 -11.96
C TYR A 60 0.43 -8.38 -13.43
N GLY A 61 1.55 -7.69 -13.67
CA GLY A 61 1.98 -7.27 -15.00
C GLY A 61 1.23 -6.07 -15.60
N SER A 62 0.28 -5.47 -14.87
CA SER A 62 -0.35 -4.20 -15.26
C SER A 62 0.63 -3.03 -15.05
N ASP A 63 0.41 -1.91 -15.75
CA ASP A 63 1.24 -0.74 -15.54
C ASP A 63 1.05 -0.20 -14.11
N SER A 64 2.13 0.25 -13.47
CA SER A 64 2.08 0.76 -12.10
C SER A 64 1.27 2.06 -11.94
N ALA A 65 0.98 2.76 -13.04
CA ALA A 65 0.12 3.93 -13.04
C ALA A 65 -1.38 3.55 -12.96
N SER A 66 -1.76 2.36 -13.39
CA SER A 66 -3.13 1.83 -13.31
C SER A 66 -3.51 1.52 -11.85
N ALA A 67 -2.57 0.97 -11.07
CA ALA A 67 -2.71 0.81 -9.62
C ALA A 67 -2.86 2.17 -8.92
N TYR A 68 -2.11 3.20 -9.34
CA TYR A 68 -2.27 4.56 -8.84
C TYR A 68 -3.64 5.16 -9.18
N ARG A 69 -4.19 4.90 -10.37
CA ARG A 69 -5.56 5.34 -10.74
C ARG A 69 -6.62 4.70 -9.86
N ALA A 70 -6.43 3.46 -9.44
CA ALA A 70 -7.33 2.80 -8.48
C ALA A 70 -7.35 3.52 -7.11
N VAL A 71 -6.32 4.29 -6.74
CA VAL A 71 -6.30 5.15 -5.54
C VAL A 71 -7.15 6.40 -5.70
N ASN A 72 -7.35 6.89 -6.93
CA ASN A 72 -8.24 8.01 -7.21
C ASN A 72 -9.72 7.58 -7.19
N GLN A 73 -10.00 6.27 -7.21
CA GLN A 73 -11.35 5.73 -7.33
C GLN A 73 -12.15 5.64 -6.01
N PRO A 74 -11.55 5.77 -4.81
CA PRO A 74 -12.28 5.91 -3.55
C PRO A 74 -11.77 7.09 -2.69
N MET A 75 -11.71 8.31 -3.24
CA MET A 75 -11.80 9.52 -2.40
C MET A 75 -13.13 9.60 -1.60
N LYS A 76 -14.04 8.64 -1.80
CA LYS A 76 -15.31 8.53 -1.06
C LYS A 76 -15.17 8.08 0.40
N ASP A 77 -14.03 7.53 0.82
CA ASP A 77 -13.93 6.81 2.10
C ASP A 77 -13.30 7.59 3.27
N ASN A 78 -13.09 8.91 3.17
CA ASN A 78 -12.45 9.71 4.24
C ASN A 78 -11.14 9.07 4.77
N ILE A 79 -10.26 8.65 3.86
CA ILE A 79 -8.94 8.12 4.20
C ILE A 79 -8.03 9.27 4.67
N ASP A 80 -7.42 9.14 5.85
CA ASP A 80 -6.47 10.13 6.39
C ASP A 80 -5.05 9.96 5.81
N VAL A 81 -4.62 8.72 5.55
CA VAL A 81 -3.24 8.40 5.19
C VAL A 81 -3.19 7.41 4.03
N PHE A 82 -2.46 7.78 2.98
CA PHE A 82 -2.16 6.92 1.84
C PHE A 82 -0.69 6.50 1.85
N LEU A 83 -0.44 5.19 1.83
CA LEU A 83 0.89 4.59 1.79
C LEU A 83 1.06 3.80 0.50
N ILE A 84 1.88 4.33 -0.40
CA ILE A 84 2.11 3.76 -1.73
C ILE A 84 3.48 3.09 -1.77
N ASP A 85 3.50 1.82 -2.16
CA ASP A 85 4.68 1.01 -2.45
C ASP A 85 4.89 0.92 -3.97
N THR A 86 6.05 1.36 -4.45
CA THR A 86 6.47 1.34 -5.86
C THR A 86 7.80 0.63 -6.00
#